data_AF-X0SMC7-F1
#
_entry.id   AF-X0SMC7-F1
#
_cell.length_a   1.000
_cell.length_b   1.000
_cell.length_c   1.000
_cell.angle_alpha   90.00
_cell.angle_beta   90.00
_cell.angle_gamma   90.00
#
_symmetry.space_group_name_H-M   'P 1'
#
loop_
_entity.id
_entity.type
_entity.pdbx_description
1 polymer ?
#
loop_
_entity_poly.entity_id
_entity_poly.type
_entity_poly.pdbx_seq_one_letter_code
_entity_poly.pdbx_strand_id
1 'polypeptide(L)'
;MKLIEIIGLEEKHAKLLVKEGINSVEELVPLTYNQIRKLARKIGVSVKLLDTWQEHADLMRVEGINPKLANALNLIGIDSLKELAYRNSKNTLGKLKALKKENSKVITKIPTLANIEVLIKKAKKIAGIPPKDDKVKKKPSPKKSPDPDIPTTPDYKPFEKFEKDYGNYGSEYWNIKWKTAPIIYTGRALRGESYKKQIDV
;
A
#
# COMPACT_ATOMS: atom_id res chain seq x y z
N MET A 1 1.38 -21.40 -1.05
CA MET A 1 0.20 -21.51 -0.16
C MET A 1 -1.01 -21.98 -0.97
N LYS A 2 -2.04 -22.59 -0.36
CA LYS A 2 -3.26 -22.94 -1.11
C LYS A 2 -4.15 -21.71 -1.30
N LEU A 3 -4.79 -21.60 -2.45
CA LEU A 3 -5.68 -20.47 -2.76
C LEU A 3 -6.76 -20.26 -1.69
N ILE A 4 -7.39 -21.34 -1.22
CA ILE A 4 -8.46 -21.32 -0.20
C ILE A 4 -8.03 -20.77 1.17
N GLU A 5 -6.73 -20.55 1.39
CA GLU A 5 -6.25 -19.90 2.61
C GLU A 5 -6.51 -18.39 2.58
N ILE A 6 -6.67 -17.79 1.39
CA ILE A 6 -7.03 -16.37 1.26
C ILE A 6 -8.44 -16.17 1.83
N ILE A 7 -8.55 -15.34 2.86
CA ILE A 7 -9.84 -14.94 3.43
C ILE A 7 -10.73 -14.35 2.33
N GLY A 8 -11.98 -14.79 2.26
CA GLY A 8 -12.94 -14.36 1.24
C GLY A 8 -12.81 -15.06 -0.12
N LEU A 9 -11.81 -15.93 -0.32
CA LEU A 9 -11.73 -16.78 -1.50
C LEU A 9 -12.46 -18.12 -1.27
N GLU A 10 -13.69 -18.20 -1.77
CA GLU A 10 -14.48 -19.44 -1.72
C GLU A 10 -13.94 -20.53 -2.65
N GLU A 11 -14.17 -21.81 -2.30
CA GLU A 11 -13.72 -22.97 -3.09
C GLU A 11 -14.18 -22.93 -4.56
N LYS A 12 -15.39 -22.42 -4.82
CA LYS A 12 -15.93 -22.31 -6.18
C LYS A 12 -15.05 -21.40 -7.05
N HIS A 13 -14.57 -20.28 -6.50
CA HIS A 13 -13.71 -19.35 -7.21
C HIS A 13 -12.28 -19.89 -7.29
N ALA A 14 -11.80 -20.59 -6.25
CA ALA A 14 -10.50 -21.26 -6.29
C ALA A 14 -10.41 -22.27 -7.44
N LYS A 15 -11.46 -23.08 -7.65
CA LYS A 15 -11.53 -24.02 -8.79
C LYS A 15 -11.52 -23.31 -10.14
N LEU A 16 -12.16 -22.14 -10.25
CA LEU A 16 -12.14 -21.34 -11.48
C LEU A 16 -10.77 -20.71 -11.75
N LEU A 17 -10.08 -20.25 -10.71
CA LEU A 17 -8.69 -19.76 -10.82
C LEU A 17 -7.74 -20.85 -11.32
N VAL A 18 -7.86 -22.08 -10.78
CA VAL A 18 -7.08 -23.24 -11.23
C VAL A 18 -7.34 -23.54 -12.71
N LYS A 19 -8.60 -23.49 -13.16
CA LYS A 19 -8.95 -23.66 -14.59
C LYS A 19 -8.33 -22.59 -15.50
N GLU A 20 -8.12 -21.39 -14.98
CA GLU A 20 -7.45 -20.28 -15.68
C GLU A 20 -5.93 -20.30 -15.51
N GLY A 21 -5.37 -21.38 -14.93
CA GLY A 21 -3.93 -21.58 -14.78
C GLY A 21 -3.30 -20.94 -13.56
N ILE A 22 -4.11 -20.47 -12.59
CA ILE A 22 -3.64 -19.96 -11.30
C ILE A 22 -3.82 -21.05 -10.24
N ASN A 23 -2.74 -21.75 -9.89
CA ASN A 23 -2.75 -22.92 -9.03
C ASN A 23 -2.37 -22.61 -7.57
N SER A 24 -1.69 -21.50 -7.35
CA SER A 24 -1.14 -21.11 -6.06
C SER A 24 -1.41 -19.64 -5.74
N VAL A 25 -1.30 -19.29 -4.46
CA VAL A 25 -1.43 -17.89 -3.99
C VAL A 25 -0.37 -17.00 -4.64
N GLU A 26 0.84 -17.53 -4.76
CA GLU A 26 2.01 -16.84 -5.31
C GLU A 26 1.81 -16.41 -6.77
N GLU A 27 1.05 -17.18 -7.55
CA GLU A 27 0.72 -16.90 -8.94
C GLU A 27 -0.25 -15.72 -9.13
N LEU A 28 -0.95 -15.28 -8.08
CA LEU A 28 -1.75 -14.05 -8.14
C LEU A 28 -0.88 -12.79 -8.14
N VAL A 29 0.27 -12.80 -7.49
CA VAL A 29 1.14 -11.63 -7.26
C VAL A 29 1.62 -10.95 -8.55
N PRO A 30 2.10 -11.67 -9.59
CA PRO A 30 2.62 -11.02 -10.80
C PRO A 30 1.54 -10.48 -11.74
N LEU A 31 0.26 -10.72 -11.49
CA LEU A 31 -0.81 -10.30 -12.39
C LEU A 31 -0.90 -8.77 -12.47
N THR A 32 -0.87 -8.25 -13.69
CA THR A 32 -1.14 -6.83 -13.96
C THR A 32 -2.61 -6.50 -13.75
N TYR A 33 -2.92 -5.21 -13.57
CA TYR A 33 -4.32 -4.75 -13.48
C TYR A 33 -5.19 -5.22 -14.66
N ASN A 34 -4.65 -5.22 -15.87
CA ASN A 34 -5.36 -5.70 -17.06
C ASN A 34 -5.63 -7.21 -17.01
N GLN A 35 -4.67 -8.00 -16.52
CA GLN A 35 -4.86 -9.44 -16.31
C GLN A 35 -5.90 -9.71 -15.23
N ILE A 36 -5.84 -9.01 -14.08
CA ILE A 36 -6.86 -9.06 -13.01
C ILE A 36 -8.24 -8.72 -13.58
N ARG A 37 -8.38 -7.62 -14.34
CA ARG A 37 -9.67 -7.23 -14.93
C ARG A 37 -10.22 -8.28 -15.91
N LYS A 38 -9.36 -8.93 -16.71
CA LYS A 38 -9.77 -10.00 -17.62
C LYS A 38 -10.18 -11.25 -16.84
N LEU A 39 -9.37 -11.67 -15.88
CA LEU A 39 -9.60 -12.86 -15.07
C LEU A 39 -10.86 -12.73 -14.21
N ALA A 40 -11.08 -11.58 -13.57
CA ALA A 40 -12.28 -11.30 -12.77
C ALA A 40 -13.56 -11.49 -13.58
N ARG A 41 -13.61 -10.97 -14.82
CA ARG A 41 -14.74 -11.16 -15.73
C ARG A 41 -14.96 -12.62 -16.09
N LYS A 42 -13.89 -13.37 -16.37
CA LYS A 42 -13.98 -14.79 -16.73
C LYS A 42 -14.52 -15.65 -15.59
N ILE A 43 -14.06 -15.42 -14.36
CA ILE A 43 -14.47 -16.21 -13.20
C ILE A 43 -15.73 -15.66 -12.50
N GLY A 44 -16.35 -14.61 -13.04
CA GLY A 44 -17.63 -14.08 -12.56
C GLY A 44 -17.54 -13.32 -11.23
N VAL A 45 -16.41 -12.66 -10.95
CA VAL A 45 -16.23 -11.85 -9.74
C VAL A 45 -15.94 -10.40 -10.08
N SER A 46 -16.19 -9.50 -9.13
CA SER A 46 -15.80 -8.11 -9.30
C SER A 46 -14.27 -7.97 -9.33
N VAL A 47 -13.76 -7.03 -10.13
CA VAL A 47 -12.31 -6.73 -10.24
C VAL A 47 -11.69 -6.44 -8.89
N LYS A 48 -12.43 -5.73 -8.03
CA LYS A 48 -12.00 -5.33 -6.69
C LYS A 48 -11.81 -6.52 -5.75
N LEU A 49 -12.62 -7.57 -5.89
CA LEU A 49 -12.52 -8.77 -5.05
C LEU A 49 -11.25 -9.55 -5.40
N LEU A 50 -11.01 -9.74 -6.70
CA LEU A 50 -9.78 -10.38 -7.19
C LEU A 50 -8.52 -9.56 -6.87
N ASP A 51 -8.58 -8.23 -6.96
CA ASP A 51 -7.49 -7.33 -6.53
C ASP A 51 -7.22 -7.50 -5.02
N THR A 52 -8.27 -7.62 -4.20
CA THR A 52 -8.11 -7.88 -2.76
C THR A 52 -7.44 -9.24 -2.49
N TRP A 53 -7.77 -10.29 -3.25
CA TRP A 53 -7.08 -11.59 -3.17
C TRP A 53 -5.60 -11.48 -3.54
N GLN A 54 -5.26 -10.71 -4.57
CA GLN A 54 -3.87 -10.43 -4.94
C GLN A 54 -3.13 -9.63 -3.84
N GLU A 55 -3.78 -8.64 -3.23
CA GLU A 55 -3.20 -7.85 -2.14
C GLU A 55 -2.90 -8.73 -0.91
N HIS A 56 -3.80 -9.66 -0.56
CA HIS A 56 -3.54 -10.66 0.48
C HIS A 56 -2.36 -11.56 0.10
N ALA A 57 -2.32 -12.05 -1.15
CA ALA A 57 -1.22 -12.86 -1.65
C ALA A 57 0.14 -12.16 -1.53
N ASP A 58 0.21 -10.87 -1.89
CA ASP A 58 1.46 -10.10 -1.81
C ASP A 58 1.91 -9.90 -0.34
N LEU A 59 0.99 -9.61 0.58
CA LEU A 59 1.31 -9.48 2.00
C LEU A 59 1.81 -10.79 2.62
N MET A 60 1.18 -11.92 2.27
CA MET A 60 1.53 -13.25 2.82
C MET A 60 2.92 -13.75 2.38
N ARG A 61 3.59 -13.08 1.44
CA ARG A 61 5.02 -13.33 1.13
C ARG A 61 5.94 -13.01 2.30
N VAL A 62 5.51 -12.17 3.25
CA VAL A 62 6.28 -11.86 4.45
C VAL A 62 6.05 -12.96 5.48
N GLU A 63 7.08 -13.75 5.74
CA GLU A 63 7.04 -14.81 6.73
C GLU A 63 6.62 -14.28 8.12
N GLY A 64 5.52 -14.81 8.64
CA GLY A 64 4.87 -14.36 9.88
C GLY A 64 3.54 -13.62 9.65
N ILE A 65 3.19 -13.31 8.39
CA ILE A 65 1.87 -12.82 8.01
C ILE A 65 1.00 -14.02 7.61
N ASN A 66 0.02 -14.34 8.46
CA ASN A 66 -1.01 -15.32 8.16
C ASN A 66 -2.21 -14.66 7.44
N PRO A 67 -3.17 -15.44 6.90
CA PRO A 67 -4.30 -14.86 6.17
C PRO A 67 -5.13 -13.84 6.96
N LYS A 68 -5.34 -14.07 8.26
CA LYS A 68 -6.06 -13.13 9.13
C LYS A 68 -5.33 -11.80 9.28
N LEU A 69 -4.01 -11.85 9.46
CA LEU A 69 -3.19 -10.65 9.54
C LEU A 69 -3.07 -9.94 8.19
N ALA A 70 -3.02 -10.68 7.08
CA ALA A 70 -3.06 -10.08 5.73
C ALA A 70 -4.36 -9.30 5.51
N ASN A 71 -5.51 -9.89 5.85
CA ASN A 71 -6.81 -9.22 5.81
C ASN A 71 -6.85 -7.98 6.71
N ALA A 72 -6.40 -8.11 7.96
CA ALA A 72 -6.37 -6.98 8.90
C ALA A 72 -5.46 -5.84 8.42
N LEU A 73 -4.30 -6.15 7.85
CA LEU A 73 -3.38 -5.16 7.28
C LEU A 73 -4.02 -4.46 6.07
N ASN A 74 -4.68 -5.21 5.20
CA ASN A 74 -5.39 -4.68 4.04
C ASN A 74 -6.53 -3.72 4.45
N LEU A 75 -7.30 -4.09 5.47
CA LEU A 75 -8.40 -3.28 6.01
C LEU A 75 -7.92 -1.96 6.64
N ILE A 76 -6.72 -1.92 7.22
CA ILE A 76 -6.11 -0.66 7.70
C ILE A 76 -5.36 0.13 6.60
N GLY A 77 -5.53 -0.29 5.35
CA GLY A 77 -5.02 0.35 4.14
C GLY A 77 -3.54 0.08 3.88
N ILE A 78 -3.04 -1.11 4.23
CA ILE A 78 -1.72 -1.61 3.85
C ILE A 78 -1.93 -2.75 2.85
N ASP A 79 -1.78 -2.44 1.57
CA ASP A 79 -2.26 -3.31 0.48
C ASP A 79 -1.18 -4.22 -0.12
N SER A 80 0.09 -4.00 0.23
CA SER A 80 1.22 -4.69 -0.39
C SER A 80 2.40 -4.86 0.55
N LEU A 81 3.29 -5.79 0.21
CA LEU A 81 4.56 -5.99 0.88
C LEU A 81 5.40 -4.70 0.85
N LYS A 82 5.43 -4.03 -0.30
CA LYS A 82 6.19 -2.78 -0.49
C LYS A 82 5.64 -1.68 0.42
N GLU A 83 4.32 -1.53 0.52
CA GLU A 83 3.73 -0.56 1.43
C GLU A 83 4.08 -0.85 2.88
N LEU A 84 3.94 -2.11 3.31
CA LEU A 84 4.28 -2.53 4.67
C LEU A 84 5.73 -2.15 5.02
N ALA A 85 6.66 -2.33 4.08
CA ALA A 85 8.08 -2.00 4.28
C ALA A 85 8.34 -0.52 4.60
N TYR A 86 7.44 0.40 4.20
CA TYR A 86 7.58 1.83 4.49
C TYR A 86 6.77 2.31 5.70
N ARG A 87 5.96 1.45 6.33
CA ARG A 87 5.13 1.85 7.47
C ARG A 87 5.93 2.07 8.75
N ASN A 88 5.33 2.83 9.67
CA ASN A 88 5.80 3.00 11.04
C ASN A 88 5.12 1.97 11.95
N SER A 89 5.91 1.21 12.73
CA SER A 89 5.43 0.12 13.58
C SER A 89 4.39 0.56 14.61
N LYS A 90 4.61 1.69 15.29
CA LYS A 90 3.68 2.24 16.30
C LYS A 90 2.35 2.63 15.69
N ASN A 91 2.37 3.30 14.53
CA ASN A 91 1.14 3.70 13.83
C ASN A 91 0.37 2.49 13.31
N THR A 92 1.05 1.50 12.74
CA THR A 92 0.43 0.25 12.29
C THR A 92 -0.23 -0.49 13.46
N LEU A 93 0.44 -0.59 14.61
CA LEU A 93 -0.13 -1.19 15.82
C LEU A 93 -1.36 -0.43 16.31
N GLY A 94 -1.32 0.90 16.31
CA GLY A 94 -2.45 1.75 16.68
C GLY A 94 -3.67 1.50 15.80
N LYS A 95 -3.48 1.42 14.48
CA LYS A 95 -4.54 1.11 13.53
C LYS A 95 -5.11 -0.30 13.70
N LEU A 96 -4.27 -1.32 13.90
CA LEU A 96 -4.74 -2.69 14.17
C LEU A 96 -5.57 -2.77 15.47
N LYS A 97 -5.19 -2.00 16.50
CA LYS A 97 -5.97 -1.90 17.74
C LYS A 97 -7.33 -1.22 17.50
N ALA A 98 -7.37 -0.15 16.72
CA ALA A 98 -8.63 0.51 16.34
C ALA A 98 -9.54 -0.44 15.57
N LEU A 99 -9.01 -1.12 14.54
CA LEU A 99 -9.76 -2.12 13.77
C LEU A 99 -10.31 -3.25 14.65
N LYS A 100 -9.53 -3.78 15.60
CA LYS A 100 -10.04 -4.82 16.52
C LYS A 100 -11.17 -4.32 17.41
N LYS A 101 -11.14 -3.04 17.83
CA LYS A 101 -12.22 -2.44 18.63
C LYS A 101 -13.50 -2.29 17.81
N GLU A 102 -13.37 -1.95 16.53
CA GLU A 102 -14.49 -1.80 15.59
C GLU A 102 -15.07 -3.16 15.16
N ASN A 103 -14.20 -4.12 14.83
CA ASN A 103 -14.57 -5.47 14.43
C ASN A 103 -13.61 -6.51 15.05
N SER A 104 -14.06 -7.14 16.14
CA SER A 104 -13.25 -8.10 16.90
C SER A 104 -13.02 -9.44 16.19
N LYS A 105 -13.81 -9.74 15.14
CA LYS A 105 -13.74 -11.01 14.39
C LYS A 105 -12.55 -11.04 13.42
N VAL A 106 -12.22 -9.88 12.85
CA VAL A 106 -11.14 -9.71 11.87
C VAL A 106 -9.79 -10.15 12.42
N ILE A 107 -9.50 -9.83 13.69
CA ILE A 107 -8.24 -10.19 14.32
C ILE A 107 -8.40 -10.55 15.81
N THR A 108 -8.26 -11.84 16.10
CA THR A 108 -8.39 -12.35 17.48
C THR A 108 -7.21 -11.93 18.35
N LYS A 109 -5.97 -12.06 17.85
CA LYS A 109 -4.74 -11.73 18.57
C LYS A 109 -3.98 -10.64 17.83
N ILE A 110 -3.79 -9.50 18.49
CA ILE A 110 -3.00 -8.38 17.96
C ILE A 110 -1.50 -8.71 18.15
N PRO A 111 -0.67 -8.55 17.12
CA PRO A 111 0.78 -8.65 17.25
C PRO A 111 1.35 -7.64 18.26
N THR A 112 2.48 -7.97 18.90
CA THR A 112 3.23 -7.00 19.71
C THR A 112 3.90 -5.95 18.81
N LEU A 113 4.37 -4.84 19.40
CA LEU A 113 5.14 -3.84 18.65
C LEU A 113 6.40 -4.46 18.02
N ALA A 114 7.13 -5.28 18.78
CA ALA A 114 8.31 -6.00 18.31
C ALA A 114 7.99 -6.93 17.12
N ASN A 115 6.86 -7.65 17.16
CA ASN A 115 6.43 -8.48 16.03
C ASN A 115 6.22 -7.63 14.77
N ILE A 116 5.56 -6.48 14.88
CA ILE A 116 5.32 -5.58 13.73
C ILE A 116 6.65 -5.03 13.19
N GLU A 117 7.59 -4.69 14.06
CA GLU A 117 8.93 -4.23 13.65
C GLU A 117 9.68 -5.31 12.88
N VAL A 118 9.61 -6.57 13.33
CA VAL A 118 10.17 -7.72 12.62
C VAL A 118 9.50 -7.90 11.25
N LEU A 119 8.16 -7.83 11.17
CA LEU A 119 7.43 -7.93 9.90
C LEU A 119 7.84 -6.84 8.92
N ILE A 120 7.94 -5.57 9.37
CA ILE A 120 8.39 -4.45 8.54
C ILE A 120 9.84 -4.65 8.09
N LYS A 121 10.73 -5.15 8.97
CA LYS A 121 12.12 -5.46 8.63
C LYS A 121 12.21 -6.56 7.56
N LYS A 122 11.44 -7.64 7.69
CA LYS A 122 11.33 -8.71 6.68
C LYS A 122 10.81 -8.16 5.35
N ALA A 123 9.75 -7.34 5.38
CA ALA A 123 9.19 -6.70 4.20
C ALA A 123 10.23 -5.82 3.48
N LYS A 124 11.01 -5.01 4.21
CA LYS A 124 12.12 -4.21 3.64
C LYS A 124 13.17 -5.07 2.96
N LYS A 125 13.57 -6.18 3.60
CA LYS A 125 14.55 -7.12 3.03
C LYS A 125 14.04 -7.70 1.71
N ILE A 126 12.79 -8.17 1.66
CA ILE A 126 12.19 -8.72 0.44
C ILE A 126 12.03 -7.65 -0.65
N ALA A 127 11.71 -6.41 -0.26
CA ALA A 127 11.58 -5.28 -1.20
C ALA A 127 12.92 -4.69 -1.67
N GLY A 128 14.07 -5.20 -1.21
CA GLY A 128 15.38 -4.64 -1.53
C GLY A 128 15.61 -3.23 -0.99
N ILE A 129 14.91 -2.84 0.08
CA ILE A 129 15.04 -1.51 0.71
C ILE A 129 16.15 -1.59 1.75
N PRO A 130 17.25 -0.82 1.62
CA PRO A 130 18.33 -0.85 2.59
C PRO A 130 17.84 -0.38 3.98
N PRO A 131 18.36 -0.98 5.07
CA PRO A 131 18.20 -0.46 6.42
C PRO A 131 18.53 1.03 6.49
N LYS A 132 17.87 1.78 7.37
CA LYS A 132 18.16 3.22 7.55
C LYS A 132 19.60 3.45 7.99
N ASP A 133 20.21 2.49 8.67
CA ASP A 133 21.59 2.56 9.15
C ASP A 133 22.61 2.46 8.00
N ASP A 134 22.24 1.83 6.89
CA ASP A 134 23.04 1.71 5.66
C ASP A 134 22.79 2.86 4.67
N LYS A 135 21.92 3.82 5.01
CA LYS A 135 21.87 5.07 4.27
C LYS A 135 23.14 5.84 4.63
N VAL A 136 24.17 5.68 3.80
CA VAL A 136 25.25 6.68 3.68
C VAL A 136 24.54 8.03 3.69
N LYS A 137 24.79 8.85 4.72
CA LYS A 137 24.31 10.23 4.77
C LYS A 137 24.80 10.87 3.47
N LYS A 138 23.96 10.91 2.43
CA LYS A 138 24.26 11.71 1.25
C LYS A 138 24.41 13.11 1.82
N LYS A 139 25.65 13.65 1.78
CA LYS A 139 25.84 15.08 2.00
C LYS A 139 24.77 15.77 1.14
N PRO A 140 24.03 16.76 1.67
CA PRO A 140 23.15 17.55 0.82
C PRO A 140 23.97 17.91 -0.41
N SER A 141 23.45 17.56 -1.59
CA SER A 141 24.10 17.92 -2.84
C SER A 141 24.43 19.41 -2.73
N PRO A 142 25.66 19.85 -3.06
CA PRO A 142 25.93 21.27 -3.15
C PRO A 142 24.80 21.89 -3.97
N LYS A 143 24.23 23.00 -3.51
CA LYS A 143 23.35 23.79 -4.37
C LYS A 143 24.20 24.11 -5.60
N LYS A 144 24.00 23.41 -6.71
CA LYS A 144 24.62 23.79 -7.97
C LYS A 144 24.04 25.15 -8.28
N SER A 145 24.93 26.16 -8.33
CA SER A 145 24.62 27.39 -9.06
C SER A 145 24.19 26.99 -10.48
N PRO A 146 23.25 27.71 -11.10
CA PRO A 146 22.91 27.46 -12.50
C PRO A 146 24.19 27.47 -13.35
N ASP A 147 24.37 26.48 -14.22
CA ASP A 147 25.49 26.50 -15.17
C ASP A 147 25.33 27.76 -16.06
N PRO A 148 26.36 28.62 -16.18
CA PRO A 148 26.25 29.91 -16.88
C PRO A 148 26.00 29.77 -18.39
N ASP A 149 26.26 28.59 -18.96
CA ASP A 149 26.07 28.26 -20.38
C ASP A 149 24.72 27.59 -20.69
N ILE A 150 23.79 27.50 -19.73
CA ILE A 150 22.43 27.03 -20.05
C ILE A 150 21.76 28.11 -20.90
N PRO A 151 21.34 27.83 -22.15
CA PRO A 151 20.66 28.80 -22.98
C PRO A 151 19.38 29.26 -22.28
N THR A 152 19.34 30.51 -21.85
CA THR A 152 18.13 31.13 -21.33
C THR A 152 17.22 31.44 -22.51
N THR A 153 15.97 31.00 -22.43
CA THR A 153 14.95 31.41 -23.41
C THR A 153 14.78 32.94 -23.28
N PRO A 154 14.97 33.72 -24.37
CA PRO A 154 15.03 35.19 -24.30
C PRO A 154 13.78 35.82 -23.66
N ASP A 155 12.62 35.18 -23.86
CA ASP A 155 11.32 35.61 -23.34
C ASP A 155 10.79 34.69 -22.23
N TYR A 156 11.67 34.04 -21.47
CA TYR A 156 11.24 33.35 -20.25
C TYR A 156 10.77 34.38 -19.23
N LYS A 157 9.46 34.58 -19.15
CA LYS A 157 8.86 35.15 -17.93
C LYS A 157 8.84 34.02 -16.90
N PRO A 158 9.58 34.11 -15.78
CA PRO A 158 9.30 33.26 -14.64
C PRO A 158 7.81 33.37 -14.38
N PHE A 159 7.12 32.25 -14.14
CA PHE A 159 5.75 32.32 -13.64
C PHE A 159 5.76 33.37 -12.54
N GLU A 160 4.92 34.42 -12.68
CA GLU A 160 4.73 35.37 -11.60
C GLU A 160 4.56 34.54 -10.36
N LYS A 161 5.37 34.86 -9.34
CA LYS A 161 5.39 34.11 -8.10
C LYS A 161 3.95 34.24 -7.60
N PHE A 162 3.11 33.23 -7.87
CA PHE A 162 1.72 33.26 -7.49
C PHE A 162 1.76 33.58 -6.01
N GLU A 163 1.35 34.79 -5.64
CA GLU A 163 0.97 35.03 -4.26
C GLU A 163 -0.04 33.93 -4.01
N LYS A 164 0.31 33.04 -3.08
CA LYS A 164 -0.49 31.86 -2.84
C LYS A 164 -1.83 32.37 -2.33
N ASP A 165 -2.79 32.51 -3.23
CA ASP A 165 -4.15 32.81 -2.88
C ASP A 165 -4.71 31.53 -2.26
N TYR A 166 -4.61 31.47 -0.93
CA TYR A 166 -5.16 30.38 -0.15
C TYR A 166 -6.70 30.45 -0.07
N GLY A 167 -7.34 31.40 -0.76
CA GLY A 167 -8.72 31.79 -0.55
C GLY A 167 -8.97 32.17 0.92
N ASN A 168 -10.22 32.03 1.38
CA ASN A 168 -10.64 32.31 2.77
C ASN A 168 -9.99 31.42 3.84
N TYR A 169 -9.09 30.51 3.45
CA TYR A 169 -8.63 29.45 4.33
C TYR A 169 -7.23 29.72 4.92
N GLY A 170 -6.45 30.63 4.32
CA GLY A 170 -5.13 31.03 4.84
C GLY A 170 -4.03 29.97 4.66
N SER A 171 -2.78 30.37 4.94
CA SER A 171 -1.57 29.59 4.61
C SER A 171 -1.43 28.27 5.37
N GLU A 172 -2.09 28.14 6.52
CA GLU A 172 -2.07 26.95 7.36
C GLU A 172 -3.22 25.97 7.08
N TYR A 173 -4.23 26.35 6.30
CA TYR A 173 -5.40 25.50 6.07
C TYR A 173 -5.05 24.09 5.62
N TRP A 174 -4.16 23.99 4.64
CA TRP A 174 -3.72 22.71 4.12
C TRP A 174 -2.91 21.96 5.20
N ASN A 175 -2.03 22.61 5.95
CA ASN A 175 -1.27 21.95 7.02
C ASN A 175 -2.16 21.38 8.14
N ILE A 176 -3.28 22.05 8.44
CA ILE A 176 -4.28 21.61 9.42
C ILE A 176 -5.16 20.49 8.85
N LYS A 177 -5.60 20.63 7.59
CA LYS A 177 -6.42 19.63 6.88
C LYS A 177 -5.66 18.33 6.59
N TRP A 178 -4.34 18.39 6.41
CA TRP A 178 -3.48 17.26 6.05
C TRP A 178 -2.81 16.54 7.25
N LYS A 179 -3.18 16.83 8.51
CA LYS A 179 -2.75 16.01 9.67
C LYS A 179 -3.15 14.52 9.53
N THR A 180 -4.07 14.21 8.60
CA THR A 180 -4.55 12.88 8.24
C THR A 180 -4.10 12.39 6.85
N ALA A 181 -3.21 13.09 6.15
CA ALA A 181 -2.78 12.74 4.78
C ALA A 181 -1.97 11.43 4.72
N PRO A 182 -2.39 10.40 3.97
CA PRO A 182 -1.52 9.28 3.68
C PRO A 182 -0.44 9.67 2.67
N ILE A 183 0.80 9.31 3.01
CA ILE A 183 2.01 9.50 2.21
C ILE A 183 1.83 8.94 0.79
N ILE A 184 2.13 9.77 -0.19
CA ILE A 184 1.99 9.52 -1.62
C ILE A 184 2.89 8.36 -2.07
N TYR A 185 2.30 7.33 -2.65
CA TYR A 185 2.93 6.45 -3.65
C TYR A 185 1.89 6.05 -4.70
N THR A 186 2.32 6.04 -5.95
CA THR A 186 1.53 6.03 -7.18
C THR A 186 0.49 4.90 -7.27
N GLY A 187 -0.75 5.27 -7.63
CA GLY A 187 -1.79 4.38 -8.16
C GLY A 187 -2.77 3.77 -7.15
N ARG A 188 -2.32 3.16 -6.06
CA ARG A 188 -3.20 2.40 -5.12
C ARG A 188 -3.68 3.19 -3.89
N ALA A 189 -2.92 4.18 -3.43
CA ALA A 189 -3.23 4.99 -2.24
C ALA A 189 -4.31 6.09 -2.45
N LEU A 190 -4.65 6.42 -3.70
CA LEU A 190 -5.61 7.49 -4.04
C LEU A 190 -7.08 7.06 -3.97
N ARG A 191 -7.37 5.82 -3.56
CA ARG A 191 -8.73 5.25 -3.67
C ARG A 191 -9.75 5.83 -2.65
N GLY A 192 -9.30 6.65 -1.69
CA GLY A 192 -10.17 7.44 -0.79
C GLY A 192 -11.22 6.63 -0.01
N GLU A 193 -12.24 7.30 0.52
CA GLU A 193 -13.38 6.65 1.22
C GLU A 193 -14.25 5.78 0.29
N SER A 194 -14.17 5.98 -1.04
CA SER A 194 -14.92 5.19 -2.01
C SER A 194 -14.39 3.75 -2.16
N TYR A 195 -13.25 3.43 -1.53
CA TYR A 195 -12.68 2.09 -1.53
C TYR A 195 -13.01 1.29 -0.26
N LYS A 196 -14.30 1.06 0.01
CA LYS A 196 -14.71 0.03 0.99
C LYS A 196 -14.21 -1.34 0.52
N LYS A 197 -13.23 -1.94 1.21
CA LYS A 197 -12.70 -3.28 0.86
C LYS A 197 -13.84 -4.30 0.82
N GLN A 198 -13.77 -5.27 -0.10
CA GLN A 198 -14.87 -6.22 -0.33
C GLN A 198 -14.80 -7.46 0.54
N ILE A 199 -13.62 -7.78 1.07
CA ILE A 199 -13.44 -8.89 1.98
C ILE A 199 -13.51 -8.31 3.38
N ASP A 200 -14.49 -8.79 4.14
CA ASP A 200 -14.62 -8.53 5.57
C ASP A 200 -15.08 -9.84 6.20
N VAL A 201 -14.35 -10.31 7.21
CA VAL A 201 -14.65 -11.56 7.94
C VAL A 201 -14.42 -11.36 9.42
#